data_AF-A0AA41MY67-F1
#
_entry.id   AF-A0AA41MY67-F1
#
_cell.length_a   1.000
_cell.length_b   1.000
_cell.length_c   1.000
_cell.angle_alpha   90.00
_cell.angle_beta   90.00
_cell.angle_gamma   90.00
#
_symmetry.space_group_name_H-M   'P 1'
#
loop_
_entity.id
_entity.type
_entity.pdbx_description
1 polymer ?
#
loop_
_entity_poly.entity_id
_entity_poly.type
_entity_poly.pdbx_seq_one_letter_code
_entity_poly.pdbx_strand_id
1 'polypeptide(L)'
;MVVTFATVNVTTKVKSVGMHHEALSEALPVDNVGFNVKNVSVKDVHRGNVAGNSKNDPPMKAAGFTAQVIILNHPGQISAGYAPVLVCHTAHIACKFAELKEKIDHHSGKKLKDGPKFLKSGDAAIIDMVPRKPMCVESFSDYPPLGHFAVHDIRQTIVGVIKAVDKKAAGAGKVTNSAQKAQKAK
;
A
#
# COMPACT_ATOMS: atom_id res chain seq x y z
N MET A 1 -17.83 -0.98 15.39
CA MET A 1 -17.26 -0.48 14.11
C MET A 1 -17.41 -1.54 13.01
N VAL A 2 -17.60 -1.13 11.75
CA VAL A 2 -17.55 -2.02 10.57
C VAL A 2 -16.29 -1.67 9.78
N VAL A 3 -15.49 -2.68 9.45
CA VAL A 3 -14.21 -2.53 8.77
C VAL A 3 -14.19 -3.30 7.46
N THR A 4 -13.49 -2.75 6.48
CA THR A 4 -13.21 -3.36 5.18
C THR A 4 -11.72 -3.70 5.11
N PHE A 5 -11.41 -4.92 4.69
CA PHE A 5 -10.05 -5.37 4.42
C PHE A 5 -9.75 -5.29 2.92
N ALA A 6 -8.83 -4.42 2.52
CA ALA A 6 -8.18 -4.49 1.21
C ALA A 6 -6.97 -5.44 1.30
N THR A 7 -6.64 -6.25 0.32
CA THR A 7 -7.07 -6.31 -1.07
C THR A 7 -8.08 -7.41 -1.37
N VAL A 8 -8.52 -8.10 -0.31
CA VAL A 8 -9.46 -9.23 -0.36
C VAL A 8 -10.93 -8.80 -0.39
N ASN A 9 -11.18 -7.51 -0.13
CA ASN A 9 -12.48 -6.86 -0.15
C ASN A 9 -13.51 -7.59 0.74
N VAL A 10 -13.12 -7.81 1.99
CA VAL A 10 -13.95 -8.45 3.02
C VAL A 10 -14.43 -7.39 4.01
N THR A 11 -15.74 -7.32 4.24
CA THR A 11 -16.34 -6.34 5.16
C THR A 11 -16.96 -7.02 6.37
N THR A 12 -16.54 -6.63 7.57
CA THR A 12 -16.94 -7.28 8.82
C THR A 12 -17.07 -6.34 10.02
N LYS A 13 -17.76 -6.80 11.06
CA LYS A 13 -17.90 -6.08 12.33
C LYS A 13 -16.76 -6.48 13.27
N VAL A 14 -16.09 -5.48 13.83
CA VAL A 14 -15.14 -5.65 14.94
C VAL A 14 -15.92 -5.92 16.23
N LYS A 15 -15.54 -6.95 16.98
CA LYS A 15 -16.13 -7.30 18.29
C LYS A 15 -15.40 -6.63 19.45
N SER A 16 -14.07 -6.74 19.46
CA SER A 16 -13.21 -6.32 20.56
C SER A 16 -11.84 -5.97 20.02
N VAL A 17 -11.10 -5.16 20.76
CA VAL A 17 -9.72 -4.79 20.51
C VAL A 17 -8.93 -4.97 21.80
N GLY A 18 -7.65 -5.32 21.69
CA GLY A 18 -6.78 -5.48 22.84
C GLY A 18 -5.31 -5.33 22.46
N MET A 19 -4.49 -5.03 23.47
CA MET A 19 -3.05 -4.83 23.36
C MET A 19 -2.39 -5.49 24.57
N HIS A 20 -1.28 -6.22 24.36
CA HIS A 20 -0.55 -6.90 25.44
C HIS A 20 -1.42 -7.75 26.40
N HIS A 21 -2.41 -8.48 25.84
CA HIS A 21 -3.39 -9.30 26.58
C HIS A 21 -4.45 -8.54 27.40
N GLU A 22 -4.49 -7.22 27.29
CA GLU A 22 -5.52 -6.38 27.92
C GLU A 22 -6.55 -5.91 26.91
N ALA A 23 -7.82 -5.83 27.35
CA ALA A 23 -8.90 -5.31 26.52
C ALA A 23 -8.86 -3.77 26.49
N LEU A 24 -9.07 -3.20 25.31
CA LEU A 24 -9.11 -1.75 25.12
C LEU A 24 -10.52 -1.30 24.70
N SER A 25 -10.92 -0.11 25.14
CA SER A 25 -12.14 0.55 24.66
C SER A 25 -11.98 1.12 23.25
N GLU A 26 -10.78 1.64 22.96
CA GLU A 26 -10.37 2.20 21.67
C GLU A 26 -8.88 1.96 21.44
N ALA A 27 -8.46 2.05 20.19
CA ALA A 27 -7.07 2.01 19.79
C ALA A 27 -6.73 3.31 19.07
N LEU A 28 -5.61 3.93 19.45
CA LEU A 28 -5.12 5.18 18.90
C LEU A 28 -4.02 4.92 17.88
N PRO A 29 -3.68 5.92 17.03
CA PRO A 29 -2.52 5.79 16.14
C PRO A 29 -1.27 5.40 16.93
N VAL A 30 -0.44 4.51 16.36
CA VAL A 30 0.79 3.92 16.94
C VAL A 30 0.56 2.68 17.82
N ASP A 31 -0.65 2.42 18.30
CA ASP A 31 -0.92 1.21 19.11
C ASP A 31 -0.78 -0.08 18.28
N ASN A 32 -0.02 -1.05 18.81
CA ASN A 32 0.10 -2.38 18.21
C ASN A 32 -0.96 -3.32 18.80
N VAL A 33 -2.13 -3.34 18.17
CA VAL A 33 -3.32 -4.04 18.68
C VAL A 33 -3.65 -5.31 17.91
N GLY A 34 -4.26 -6.27 18.62
CA GLY A 34 -5.07 -7.32 18.03
C GLY A 34 -6.55 -6.96 18.14
N PHE A 35 -7.34 -7.18 17.08
CA PHE A 35 -8.79 -6.99 17.14
C PHE A 35 -9.53 -8.20 16.57
N ASN A 36 -10.67 -8.52 17.18
CA ASN A 36 -11.48 -9.68 16.84
C ASN A 36 -12.57 -9.30 15.84
N VAL A 37 -12.72 -10.09 14.77
CA VAL A 37 -13.73 -9.90 13.73
C VAL A 37 -14.63 -11.12 13.58
N LYS A 38 -15.89 -10.93 13.22
CA LYS A 38 -16.85 -12.03 13.00
C LYS A 38 -16.79 -12.57 11.58
N ASN A 39 -16.98 -13.88 11.42
CA ASN A 39 -17.29 -14.53 10.15
C ASN A 39 -16.23 -14.30 9.04
N VAL A 40 -14.97 -14.15 9.44
CA VAL A 40 -13.81 -14.06 8.54
C VAL A 40 -12.86 -15.20 8.89
N SER A 41 -12.44 -15.98 7.89
CA SER A 41 -11.47 -17.07 8.09
C SER A 41 -10.05 -16.54 8.14
N VAL A 42 -9.15 -17.23 8.84
CA VAL A 42 -7.70 -16.94 8.79
C VAL A 42 -7.11 -17.08 7.39
N LYS A 43 -7.79 -17.78 6.48
CA LYS A 43 -7.43 -17.90 5.06
C LYS A 43 -7.96 -16.74 4.21
N ASP A 44 -8.84 -15.90 4.75
CA ASP A 44 -9.46 -14.79 4.01
C ASP A 44 -8.63 -13.50 4.12
N VAL A 45 -7.80 -13.36 5.15
CA VAL A 45 -6.99 -12.14 5.43
C VAL A 45 -5.55 -12.54 5.72
N HIS A 46 -4.60 -11.83 5.14
CA HIS A 46 -3.19 -12.14 5.21
C HIS A 46 -2.36 -10.90 5.54
N ARG A 47 -1.11 -11.12 5.97
CA ARG A 47 -0.15 -10.03 6.14
C ARG A 47 -0.02 -9.23 4.84
N GLY A 48 0.00 -7.90 4.97
CA GLY A 48 -0.01 -6.96 3.84
C GLY A 48 -1.42 -6.50 3.43
N ASN A 49 -2.48 -7.06 4.00
CA ASN A 49 -3.81 -6.47 3.90
C ASN A 49 -3.94 -5.24 4.81
N VAL A 50 -4.76 -4.29 4.39
CA VAL A 50 -5.03 -3.02 5.08
C VAL A 50 -6.49 -3.02 5.49
N ALA A 51 -6.74 -2.80 6.78
CA ALA A 51 -8.08 -2.68 7.33
C ALA A 51 -8.41 -1.21 7.55
N GLY A 52 -9.59 -0.77 7.13
CA GLY A 52 -10.08 0.58 7.38
C GLY A 52 -11.58 0.62 7.60
N ASN A 53 -12.11 1.76 8.04
CA ASN A 53 -13.53 1.92 8.32
C ASN A 53 -14.34 1.85 7.02
N SER A 54 -15.34 0.97 6.96
CA SER A 54 -16.16 0.81 5.75
C SER A 54 -16.99 2.04 5.39
N LYS A 55 -17.15 2.99 6.31
CA LYS A 55 -17.95 4.21 6.14
C LYS A 55 -17.11 5.49 6.01
N ASN A 56 -15.79 5.41 6.17
CA ASN A 56 -14.92 6.57 6.10
C ASN A 56 -13.66 6.19 5.34
N ASP A 57 -13.63 6.54 4.05
CA ASP A 57 -12.55 6.23 3.10
C ASP A 57 -12.00 4.80 3.24
N PRO A 58 -12.79 3.77 2.86
CA PRO A 58 -12.34 2.39 2.97
C PRO A 58 -11.12 2.15 2.05
N PRO A 59 -10.11 1.38 2.51
CA PRO A 59 -8.93 1.10 1.71
C PRO A 59 -9.30 0.31 0.45
N MET A 60 -8.59 0.56 -0.65
CA MET A 60 -8.88 -0.03 -1.95
C MET A 60 -7.64 -0.66 -2.58
N LYS A 61 -7.85 -1.59 -3.51
CA LYS A 61 -6.76 -2.18 -4.28
C LYS A 61 -6.19 -1.13 -5.25
N ALA A 62 -4.87 -1.01 -5.33
CA ALA A 62 -4.20 -0.24 -6.37
C ALA A 62 -4.18 -1.02 -7.70
N ALA A 63 -4.64 -0.40 -8.78
CA ALA A 63 -4.41 -0.88 -10.16
C ALA A 63 -2.99 -0.55 -10.61
N GLY A 64 -2.53 0.65 -10.27
CA GLY A 64 -1.17 1.16 -10.46
C GLY A 64 -0.97 2.39 -9.57
N PHE A 65 0.26 2.86 -9.47
CA PHE A 65 0.57 4.06 -8.71
C PHE A 65 1.80 4.76 -9.27
N THR A 66 1.80 6.09 -9.14
CA THR A 66 2.92 6.95 -9.51
C THR A 66 3.74 7.23 -8.26
N ALA A 67 5.04 6.95 -8.31
CA ALA A 67 5.94 7.16 -7.19
C ALA A 67 7.17 7.97 -7.58
N GLN A 68 7.62 8.80 -6.65
CA GLN A 68 8.95 9.39 -6.68
C GLN A 68 9.93 8.42 -6.05
N VAL A 69 10.97 8.03 -6.79
CA VAL A 69 11.95 7.02 -6.38
C VAL A 69 13.35 7.62 -6.40
N ILE A 70 14.16 7.27 -5.41
CA ILE A 70 15.57 7.64 -5.32
C ILE A 70 16.40 6.36 -5.28
N ILE A 71 17.34 6.23 -6.21
CA ILE A 71 18.23 5.08 -6.31
C ILE A 71 19.48 5.38 -5.50
N LEU A 72 19.60 4.80 -4.30
CA LEU A 72 20.75 5.05 -3.44
C LEU A 72 21.95 4.19 -3.87
N ASN A 73 21.73 2.87 -3.97
CA ASN A 73 22.79 1.93 -4.35
C ASN A 73 22.25 0.84 -5.28
N HIS A 74 22.78 0.76 -6.50
CA HIS A 74 22.43 -0.24 -7.50
C HIS A 74 23.61 -0.47 -8.48
N PRO A 75 24.13 -1.70 -8.63
CA PRO A 75 25.34 -1.97 -9.42
C PRO A 75 25.16 -1.82 -10.94
N GLY A 76 23.93 -1.85 -11.42
CA GLY A 76 23.59 -1.74 -12.84
C GLY A 76 22.69 -0.56 -13.18
N GLN A 77 22.04 -0.66 -14.34
CA GLN A 77 21.05 0.31 -14.82
C GLN A 77 19.63 -0.25 -14.67
N ILE A 78 18.69 0.59 -14.24
CA ILE A 78 17.28 0.25 -14.12
C ILE A 78 16.54 0.78 -15.33
N SER A 79 15.85 -0.09 -16.06
CA SER A 79 15.05 0.27 -17.23
C SER A 79 13.57 -0.04 -17.00
N ALA A 80 12.71 0.50 -17.85
CA ALA A 80 11.29 0.11 -17.87
C ALA A 80 11.17 -1.42 -17.99
N GLY A 81 10.27 -2.00 -17.20
CA GLY A 81 10.09 -3.44 -17.08
C GLY A 81 10.79 -4.09 -15.89
N TYR A 82 11.72 -3.39 -15.22
CA TYR A 82 12.31 -3.85 -13.97
C TYR A 82 11.21 -4.16 -12.94
N ALA A 83 11.29 -5.31 -12.28
CA ALA A 83 10.21 -5.83 -11.43
C ALA A 83 10.71 -6.34 -10.07
N PRO A 84 11.27 -5.48 -9.23
CA PRO A 84 11.79 -5.84 -7.93
C PRO A 84 10.66 -6.02 -6.91
N VAL A 85 11.02 -6.50 -5.71
CA VAL A 85 10.06 -6.61 -4.60
C VAL A 85 10.02 -5.32 -3.80
N LEU A 86 8.83 -4.78 -3.62
CA LEU A 86 8.59 -3.62 -2.77
C LEU A 86 8.15 -4.09 -1.38
N VAL A 87 8.76 -3.49 -0.36
CA VAL A 87 8.30 -3.50 1.02
C VAL A 87 7.63 -2.16 1.27
N CYS A 88 6.31 -2.17 1.41
CA CYS A 88 5.52 -1.01 1.81
C CYS A 88 4.69 -1.46 3.00
N HIS A 89 4.69 -0.70 4.10
CA HIS A 89 4.09 -1.10 5.37
C HIS A 89 4.45 -2.55 5.76
N THR A 90 3.46 -3.44 5.78
CA THR A 90 3.58 -4.88 6.02
C THR A 90 3.48 -5.72 4.75
N ALA A 91 3.20 -5.12 3.59
CA ALA A 91 3.15 -5.80 2.30
C ALA A 91 4.54 -5.99 1.71
N HIS A 92 4.71 -7.14 1.05
CA HIS A 92 5.93 -7.54 0.37
C HIS A 92 5.56 -8.10 -1.00
N ILE A 93 5.54 -7.23 -2.02
CA ILE A 93 4.95 -7.53 -3.33
C ILE A 93 5.86 -7.04 -4.45
N ALA A 94 6.05 -7.88 -5.48
CA ALA A 94 6.76 -7.50 -6.69
C ALA A 94 5.96 -6.47 -7.49
N CYS A 95 6.59 -5.34 -7.84
CA CYS A 95 5.97 -4.30 -8.65
C CYS A 95 6.81 -4.04 -9.90
N LYS A 96 6.17 -4.01 -11.06
CA LYS A 96 6.81 -3.67 -12.34
C LYS A 96 6.89 -2.16 -12.47
N PHE A 97 8.08 -1.66 -12.81
CA PHE A 97 8.32 -0.29 -13.23
C PHE A 97 7.79 -0.20 -14.66
N ALA A 98 6.54 0.22 -14.83
CA ALA A 98 5.86 0.21 -16.11
C ALA A 98 6.45 1.28 -17.04
N GLU A 99 6.60 2.49 -16.52
CA GLU A 99 7.11 3.64 -17.27
C GLU A 99 7.98 4.51 -16.38
N LEU A 100 9.15 4.90 -16.88
CA LEU A 100 10.01 5.89 -16.25
C LEU A 100 9.61 7.25 -16.82
N LYS A 101 8.73 7.98 -16.12
CA LYS A 101 8.16 9.23 -16.64
C LYS A 101 9.20 10.33 -16.71
N GLU A 102 9.85 10.61 -15.60
CA GLU A 102 10.72 11.78 -15.50
C GLU A 102 11.93 11.46 -14.63
N LYS A 103 13.10 11.95 -15.04
CA LYS A 103 14.23 12.10 -14.14
C LYS A 103 14.14 13.46 -13.47
N ILE A 104 14.30 13.50 -12.16
CA ILE A 104 14.22 14.72 -11.36
C ILE A 104 15.51 14.90 -10.56
N ASP A 105 15.77 16.14 -10.16
CA ASP A 105 16.78 16.43 -9.15
C ASP A 105 16.25 16.04 -7.76
N HIS A 106 17.04 15.32 -6.98
CA HIS A 106 16.59 14.77 -5.71
C HIS A 106 16.40 15.81 -4.59
N HIS A 107 17.09 16.95 -4.68
CA HIS A 107 16.97 18.03 -3.69
C HIS A 107 15.85 19.01 -4.04
N SER A 108 15.83 19.48 -5.28
CA SER A 108 14.90 20.53 -5.72
C SER A 108 13.60 19.99 -6.30
N GLY A 109 13.54 18.69 -6.64
CA GLY A 109 12.39 18.08 -7.31
C GLY A 109 12.18 18.55 -8.75
N LYS A 110 13.08 19.37 -9.31
CA LYS A 110 12.95 19.90 -10.67
C LYS A 110 13.15 18.79 -11.69
N LYS A 111 12.31 18.77 -12.72
CA LYS A 111 12.44 17.87 -13.87
C LYS A 111 13.73 18.16 -14.61
N LEU A 112 14.56 17.12 -14.76
CA LEU A 112 15.82 17.16 -15.51
C LEU A 112 15.65 16.59 -16.91
N LYS A 113 14.88 15.50 -17.04
CA LYS A 113 14.69 14.82 -18.32
C LYS A 113 13.34 14.11 -18.38
N ASP A 114 12.70 14.18 -19.53
CA ASP A 114 11.48 13.42 -19.84
C ASP A 114 11.84 12.03 -20.41
N GLY A 115 11.10 11.00 -20.00
CA GLY A 115 11.24 9.63 -20.49
C GLY A 115 12.68 9.07 -20.48
N PRO A 116 13.39 9.02 -19.34
CA PRO A 116 14.73 8.44 -19.30
C PRO A 116 14.69 6.96 -19.71
N LYS A 117 15.61 6.54 -20.61
CA LYS A 117 15.73 5.14 -21.04
C LYS A 117 16.15 4.21 -19.89
N PHE A 118 17.00 4.72 -19.00
CA PHE A 118 17.47 4.01 -17.82
C PHE A 118 17.79 4.99 -16.68
N LEU A 119 17.87 4.46 -15.45
CA LEU A 119 18.28 5.15 -14.24
C LEU A 119 19.48 4.43 -13.60
N LYS A 120 20.32 5.18 -12.88
CA LYS A 120 21.51 4.67 -12.17
C LYS A 120 21.55 5.18 -10.72
N SER A 121 22.52 4.70 -9.93
CA SER A 121 22.73 5.22 -8.57
C SER A 121 22.91 6.75 -8.55
N GLY A 122 22.28 7.38 -7.57
CA GLY A 122 22.20 8.83 -7.41
C GLY A 122 21.02 9.48 -8.15
N ASP A 123 20.37 8.78 -9.07
CA ASP A 123 19.24 9.34 -9.81
C ASP A 123 17.95 9.30 -8.98
N ALA A 124 17.16 10.36 -9.11
CA ALA A 124 15.76 10.39 -8.68
C ALA A 124 14.85 10.46 -9.90
N ALA A 125 13.69 9.81 -9.81
CA ALA A 125 12.75 9.74 -10.91
C ALA A 125 11.29 9.63 -10.45
N ILE A 126 10.38 10.06 -11.30
CA ILE A 126 8.96 9.76 -11.21
C ILE A 126 8.69 8.53 -12.08
N ILE A 127 8.09 7.50 -11.48
CA ILE A 127 7.90 6.17 -12.09
C ILE A 127 6.46 5.73 -11.89
N ASP A 128 5.84 5.25 -12.97
CA ASP A 128 4.57 4.53 -12.89
C ASP A 128 4.83 3.06 -12.61
N MET A 129 4.19 2.54 -11.57
CA MET A 129 4.40 1.21 -11.05
C MET A 129 3.10 0.41 -11.09
N VAL A 130 3.21 -0.87 -11.45
CA VAL A 130 2.08 -1.80 -11.49
C VAL A 130 2.39 -3.00 -10.58
N PRO A 131 1.62 -3.24 -9.51
CA PRO A 131 1.83 -4.37 -8.63
C PRO A 131 1.46 -5.68 -9.33
N ARG A 132 2.31 -6.71 -9.23
CA ARG A 132 2.07 -8.04 -9.84
C ARG A 132 1.04 -8.87 -9.08
N LYS A 133 0.85 -8.58 -7.79
CA LYS A 133 -0.19 -9.19 -6.94
C LYS A 133 -1.07 -8.08 -6.36
N PRO A 134 -2.31 -8.38 -5.92
CA PRO A 134 -3.18 -7.39 -5.32
C PRO A 134 -2.53 -6.68 -4.12
N MET A 135 -2.30 -5.38 -4.26
CA MET A 135 -1.69 -4.52 -3.24
C MET A 135 -2.62 -3.35 -2.89
N CYS A 136 -2.59 -2.91 -1.63
CA CYS A 136 -3.24 -1.69 -1.16
C CYS A 136 -2.13 -0.72 -0.77
N VAL A 137 -2.11 0.45 -1.37
CA VAL A 137 -1.18 1.54 -1.07
C VAL A 137 -1.93 2.85 -1.17
N GLU A 138 -1.40 3.88 -0.53
CA GLU A 138 -2.02 5.21 -0.51
C GLU A 138 -1.00 6.28 -0.90
N SER A 139 -1.50 7.47 -1.26
CA SER A 139 -0.63 8.64 -1.44
C SER A 139 0.08 8.97 -0.13
N PHE A 140 1.36 9.33 -0.20
CA PHE A 140 2.13 9.74 0.96
C PHE A 140 1.54 10.98 1.64
N SER A 141 0.93 11.89 0.87
CA SER A 141 0.29 13.09 1.41
C SER A 141 -0.94 12.79 2.25
N ASP A 142 -1.69 11.74 1.91
CA ASP A 142 -2.94 11.38 2.59
C ASP A 142 -2.68 10.42 3.76
N TYR A 143 -1.89 9.38 3.52
CA TYR A 143 -1.56 8.36 4.51
C TYR A 143 -0.05 8.02 4.45
N PRO A 144 0.82 8.82 5.10
CA PRO A 144 2.27 8.65 5.05
C PRO A 144 2.78 7.23 5.39
N PRO A 145 2.22 6.50 6.38
CA PRO A 145 2.64 5.13 6.69
C PRO A 145 2.38 4.10 5.58
N LEU A 146 1.47 4.40 4.65
CA LEU A 146 1.09 3.56 3.51
C LEU A 146 1.65 4.06 2.17
N GLY A 147 2.30 5.23 2.18
CA GLY A 147 2.84 5.89 0.99
C GLY A 147 4.35 5.87 0.87
N HIS A 148 5.09 5.33 1.84
CA HIS A 148 6.54 5.12 1.74
C HIS A 148 6.85 3.65 1.49
N PHE A 149 7.85 3.38 0.66
CA PHE A 149 8.30 2.01 0.40
C PHE A 149 9.79 1.93 0.18
N ALA A 150 10.34 0.76 0.49
CA ALA A 150 11.67 0.36 0.09
C ALA A 150 11.55 -0.69 -1.02
N VAL A 151 12.47 -0.67 -1.96
CA VAL A 151 12.63 -1.74 -2.94
C VAL A 151 13.79 -2.60 -2.47
N HIS A 152 13.55 -3.90 -2.40
CA HIS A 152 14.56 -4.89 -2.10
C HIS A 152 14.86 -5.70 -3.36
N ASP A 153 16.06 -5.51 -3.85
CA ASP A 153 16.76 -6.40 -4.77
C ASP A 153 18.18 -6.55 -4.22
N ILE A 154 18.81 -7.71 -4.39
CA ILE A 154 19.93 -8.22 -3.59
C ILE A 154 21.01 -7.14 -3.30
N ARG A 155 21.12 -6.70 -2.03
CA ARG A 155 22.05 -5.66 -1.53
C ARG A 155 21.89 -4.25 -2.13
N GLN A 156 20.76 -3.97 -2.76
CA GLN A 156 20.46 -2.67 -3.36
C GLN A 156 19.47 -1.91 -2.48
N THR A 157 19.65 -0.60 -2.42
CA THR A 157 18.77 0.28 -1.64
C THR A 157 18.16 1.29 -2.57
N ILE A 158 16.86 1.17 -2.79
CA ILE A 158 16.06 2.15 -3.51
C ILE A 158 14.87 2.45 -2.61
N VAL A 159 14.56 3.73 -2.45
CA VAL A 159 13.46 4.19 -1.61
C VAL A 159 12.52 5.02 -2.46
N GLY A 160 11.23 5.00 -2.12
CA GLY A 160 10.25 5.78 -2.83
C GLY A 160 9.09 6.25 -1.98
N VAL A 161 8.46 7.32 -2.46
CA VAL A 161 7.23 7.88 -1.92
C VAL A 161 6.17 7.92 -3.02
N ILE A 162 4.98 7.45 -2.68
CA ILE A 162 3.84 7.39 -3.58
C ILE A 162 3.22 8.78 -3.67
N LYS A 163 3.07 9.28 -4.91
CA LYS A 163 2.48 10.59 -5.19
C LYS A 163 1.00 10.50 -5.55
N ALA A 164 0.62 9.44 -6.26
CA ALA A 164 -0.75 9.20 -6.67
C ALA A 164 -1.00 7.70 -6.83
N VAL A 165 -2.22 7.26 -6.55
CA VAL A 165 -2.65 5.87 -6.68
C VAL A 165 -3.88 5.81 -7.56
N ASP A 166 -3.86 4.95 -8.56
CA ASP A 166 -5.07 4.57 -9.30
C ASP A 166 -5.80 3.48 -8.51
N LYS A 167 -6.82 3.90 -7.74
CA LYS A 167 -7.63 2.99 -6.92
C LYS A 167 -8.60 2.24 -7.83
N LYS A 168 -8.45 0.92 -7.89
CA LYS A 168 -9.41 0.06 -8.58
C LYS A 168 -10.69 -0.01 -7.78
N ALA A 169 -11.80 0.46 -8.36
CA ALA A 169 -13.14 0.30 -7.81
C ALA A 169 -13.34 -1.15 -7.37
N ALA A 170 -13.66 -1.33 -6.09
CA ALA A 170 -13.90 -2.65 -5.55
C ALA A 170 -15.17 -3.22 -6.21
N GLY A 171 -15.08 -4.39 -6.84
CA GLY A 171 -16.28 -5.17 -7.17
C GLY A 171 -17.05 -5.52 -5.89
N ALA A 172 -18.26 -6.06 -5.98
CA ALA A 172 -19.00 -6.47 -4.78
C ALA A 172 -18.18 -7.50 -3.96
N GLY A 173 -17.64 -7.06 -2.82
CA GLY A 173 -16.83 -7.89 -1.92
C GLY A 173 -17.69 -8.77 -1.02
N LYS A 174 -17.05 -9.69 -0.29
CA LYS A 174 -17.74 -10.51 0.71
C LYS A 174 -18.14 -9.62 1.89
N VAL A 175 -19.42 -9.29 1.98
CA VAL A 175 -19.99 -8.60 3.16
C VAL A 175 -20.52 -9.66 4.13
N THR A 176 -19.94 -9.72 5.33
CA THR A 176 -20.38 -10.70 6.34
C THR A 176 -21.79 -10.38 6.87
N ASN A 177 -22.53 -11.42 7.29
CA ASN A 177 -23.84 -11.26 7.95
C ASN A 177 -23.78 -10.29 9.15
N SER A 178 -22.66 -10.28 9.88
CA SER A 178 -22.42 -9.35 11.00
C SER A 178 -22.30 -7.90 10.55
N ALA A 179 -21.68 -7.64 9.40
CA ALA A 179 -21.62 -6.30 8.82
C ALA A 179 -22.99 -5.86 8.32
N GLN A 180 -23.72 -6.73 7.62
CA GLN A 180 -25.08 -6.43 7.14
C GLN A 180 -26.02 -6.05 8.30
N LYS A 181 -26.02 -6.83 9.39
CA LYS A 181 -26.82 -6.51 10.59
C LYS A 181 -26.41 -5.19 11.22
N ALA A 182 -25.12 -4.89 11.30
CA ALA A 182 -24.62 -3.63 11.86
C ALA A 182 -24.92 -2.41 10.99
N GLN A 183 -25.06 -2.60 9.67
CA GLN A 183 -25.43 -1.54 8.74
C GLN A 183 -26.93 -1.24 8.78
N LYS A 184 -27.79 -2.24 9.00
CA LYS A 184 -29.26 -2.09 9.12
C LYS A 184 -29.73 -1.54 10.48
N ALA A 185 -28.90 -1.59 11.51
CA ALA A 185 -29.23 -1.15 12.87
C ALA A 185 -28.91 0.32 13.15
N LYS A 186 -28.65 1.11 12.10
CA LYS A 186 -28.50 2.56 12.11
C LYS A 186 -29.58 3.15 11.20
#